data_AF-A0A2N1M6N8-F1
#
_entry.id   AF-A0A2N1M6N8-F1
#
_cell.length_a   1.000
_cell.length_b   1.000
_cell.length_c   1.000
_cell.angle_alpha   90.00
_cell.angle_beta   90.00
_cell.angle_gamma   90.00
#
_symmetry.space_group_name_H-M   'P 1'
#
loop_
_entity.id
_entity.type
_entity.pdbx_description
1 polymer ?
#
loop_
_entity_poly.entity_id
_entity_poly.type
_entity_poly.pdbx_seq_one_letter_code
_entity_poly.pdbx_strand_id
1 'polypeptide(L)'
;MKHMYFGPGIDIGKKSEFWHGSLWTEFPLFGQEDIIISQVKYRTGSFIYYQSSIQKLGFLRSIQRDEENKIILKIQQLVFYEELPGIFKGISRQQRENSGEVWMLDENFITINPSSVLRKATVKLPYLNQSLTPGELNVKEIIYKYKNHWRIRDINMSYLHPAHYISTNNSPTSSLPVYKLFLDMYYDNFGTYRNVYHSLGGVYIQFGNMPANLRKLVKNHFVISFVPFGGSFDEFILPFVKELKEFEKGKVMSVQGQEAWVVAGLGVVTADLPQGNDLAGVLRHGVNKGCRTCSINKDLYTDRNQDLALLSRYKQITDLESVQINNEFTMSRKKQMSSEYGLRIKQSILDELKREKHLQTPQDIYHATAGKIGRLVKITVSLLSQEGVTAFLETWKNFEKPSVWCRLPNPISHHESFMMSDYLRLAMIMPFILHRFLKPLHLKSNELKIIQQRIGAQRRDYVPKAIIKCWIYVAKTMKLVFERDYTEEKYDELKRCLEAEMAILTKVFEEFVNLPNLHINFHLCLHARTYATLRNTQVGIKEIVHKIFKSMVPNTNCKEVDLDLLKRYNTSFAIRHLTDGGID
;
A
#
# COMPACT_ATOMS: atom_id res chain seq x y z
N MET A 1 18.45 18.68 6.73
CA MET A 1 17.15 18.88 7.39
C MET A 1 16.24 19.98 6.84
N LYS A 2 16.76 21.10 6.31
CA LYS A 2 15.95 22.28 5.87
C LYS A 2 14.80 21.99 4.89
N HIS A 3 14.83 20.85 4.20
CA HIS A 3 13.81 20.43 3.24
C HIS A 3 13.01 19.19 3.68
N MET A 4 13.14 18.72 4.91
CA MET A 4 12.41 17.58 5.45
C MET A 4 11.24 18.04 6.32
N TYR A 5 10.14 17.31 6.26
CA TYR A 5 8.94 17.55 7.06
C TYR A 5 8.93 16.68 8.32
N PHE A 6 8.75 17.30 9.49
CA PHE A 6 8.69 16.64 10.80
C PHE A 6 7.42 16.99 11.59
N GLY A 7 6.47 17.68 10.95
CA GLY A 7 5.26 18.16 11.61
C GLY A 7 4.17 17.09 11.74
N PRO A 8 3.01 17.50 12.28
CA PRO A 8 1.80 16.67 12.35
C PRO A 8 1.33 16.19 10.98
N GLY A 9 0.27 15.37 10.93
CA GLY A 9 -0.41 15.17 9.64
C GLY A 9 -0.95 16.49 9.09
N ILE A 10 -1.02 16.66 7.77
CA ILE A 10 -1.67 17.82 7.15
C ILE A 10 -2.89 17.36 6.35
N ASP A 11 -4.05 17.90 6.69
CA ASP A 11 -5.29 17.72 5.94
C ASP A 11 -5.44 18.85 4.93
N ILE A 12 -5.12 18.54 3.68
CA ILE A 12 -5.31 19.44 2.54
C ILE A 12 -6.15 18.78 1.46
N GLY A 13 -6.78 19.59 0.62
CA GLY A 13 -7.64 19.14 -0.47
C GLY A 13 -6.89 18.38 -1.57
N LYS A 14 -5.61 18.71 -1.82
CA LYS A 14 -4.75 18.04 -2.81
C LYS A 14 -3.61 17.26 -2.13
N LYS A 15 -3.81 15.97 -1.91
CA LYS A 15 -2.89 15.11 -1.18
C LYS A 15 -1.81 14.55 -2.11
N SER A 16 -0.54 14.89 -1.90
CA SER A 16 0.61 14.34 -2.65
C SER A 16 1.72 13.72 -1.82
N GLU A 17 1.84 14.05 -0.53
CA GLU A 17 2.99 13.71 0.32
C GLU A 17 2.62 12.71 1.41
N PHE A 18 3.61 11.98 1.94
CA PHE A 18 3.37 10.95 2.97
C PHE A 18 2.63 11.50 4.19
N TRP A 19 2.93 12.73 4.60
CA TRP A 19 2.27 13.39 5.74
C TRP A 19 0.82 13.83 5.50
N HIS A 20 0.29 13.64 4.29
CA HIS A 20 -1.15 13.77 4.01
C HIS A 20 -1.89 12.44 4.12
N GLY A 21 -1.16 11.32 4.25
CA GLY A 21 -1.71 9.97 4.30
C GLY A 21 -2.10 9.56 5.72
N SER A 22 -3.10 8.69 5.84
CA SER A 22 -3.63 8.29 7.15
C SER A 22 -2.57 7.67 8.05
N LEU A 23 -1.62 6.90 7.48
CA LEU A 23 -0.55 6.27 8.25
C LEU A 23 0.26 7.32 9.00
N TRP A 24 0.79 8.33 8.30
CA TRP A 24 1.56 9.39 8.96
C TRP A 24 0.75 10.09 10.04
N THR A 25 -0.51 10.40 9.75
CA THR A 25 -1.35 11.18 10.67
C THR A 25 -1.70 10.41 11.95
N GLU A 26 -1.87 9.09 11.87
CA GLU A 26 -2.39 8.26 12.96
C GLU A 26 -1.28 7.55 13.76
N PHE A 27 -0.08 7.38 13.19
CA PHE A 27 1.02 6.65 13.85
C PHE A 27 1.79 7.55 14.85
N PRO A 28 1.90 7.18 16.15
CA PRO A 28 2.63 7.96 17.14
C PRO A 28 4.12 8.20 16.81
N LEU A 29 4.76 7.30 16.05
CA LEU A 29 6.16 7.45 15.63
C LEU A 29 6.37 8.52 14.56
N PHE A 30 5.32 9.01 13.90
CA PHE A 30 5.44 9.96 12.79
C PHE A 30 4.59 11.22 13.02
N GLY A 31 3.32 11.03 13.32
CA GLY A 31 2.36 12.12 13.53
C GLY A 31 2.42 12.74 14.92
N GLN A 32 1.44 13.61 15.19
CA GLN A 32 1.26 14.21 16.51
C GLN A 32 0.46 13.25 17.41
N GLU A 33 1.05 12.87 18.55
CA GLU A 33 0.45 11.92 19.49
C GLU A 33 -0.56 12.58 20.42
N ASP A 34 -0.30 13.82 20.82
CA ASP A 34 -1.08 14.48 21.86
C ASP A 34 -1.24 15.99 21.67
N ILE A 35 -2.24 16.54 22.37
CA ILE A 35 -2.60 17.95 22.39
C ILE A 35 -3.13 18.32 23.77
N ILE A 36 -2.86 19.55 24.21
CA ILE A 36 -3.46 20.11 25.42
C ILE A 36 -4.64 21.01 25.02
N ILE A 37 -5.82 20.71 25.56
CA ILE A 37 -7.04 21.49 25.36
C ILE A 37 -7.59 21.82 26.74
N SER A 38 -7.77 23.11 27.05
CA SER A 38 -8.25 23.57 28.35
C SER A 38 -7.50 22.93 29.53
N GLN A 39 -6.16 22.93 29.46
CA GLN A 39 -5.24 22.33 30.45
C GLN A 39 -5.31 20.80 30.59
N VAL A 40 -6.13 20.11 29.79
CA VAL A 40 -6.24 18.65 29.78
C VAL A 40 -5.48 18.09 28.58
N LYS A 41 -4.63 17.08 28.82
CA LYS A 41 -3.89 16.37 27.76
C LYS A 41 -4.76 15.30 27.11
N TYR A 42 -4.97 15.38 25.80
CA TYR A 42 -5.67 14.41 24.96
C TYR A 42 -4.66 13.67 24.08
N ARG A 43 -4.81 12.36 23.92
CA ARG A 43 -3.95 11.54 23.05
C ARG A 43 -4.76 10.92 21.92
N THR A 44 -4.14 10.73 20.77
CA THR A 44 -4.71 9.87 19.71
C THR A 44 -5.00 8.48 20.27
N GLY A 45 -6.05 7.83 19.76
CA GLY A 45 -6.55 6.59 20.33
C GLY A 45 -7.43 6.76 21.58
N SER A 46 -7.72 7.98 22.03
CA SER A 46 -8.68 8.26 23.12
C SER A 46 -10.09 8.50 22.59
N PHE A 47 -11.09 8.34 23.46
CA PHE A 47 -12.46 8.75 23.17
C PHE A 47 -12.78 10.10 23.80
N ILE A 48 -13.60 10.89 23.12
CA ILE A 48 -13.97 12.24 23.54
C ILE A 48 -15.44 12.52 23.30
N TYR A 49 -16.01 13.35 24.16
CA TYR A 49 -17.24 14.06 23.86
C TYR A 49 -16.91 15.39 23.19
N TYR A 50 -17.64 15.71 22.13
CA TYR A 50 -17.47 16.97 21.40
C TYR A 50 -18.83 17.60 21.08
N GLN A 51 -18.83 18.92 20.94
CA GLN A 51 -19.99 19.71 20.59
C GLN A 51 -20.14 19.74 19.06
N SER A 52 -21.33 19.38 18.59
CA SER A 52 -21.81 19.63 17.23
C SER A 52 -23.15 20.38 17.35
N SER A 53 -24.17 20.03 16.56
CA SER A 53 -25.56 20.44 16.86
C SER A 53 -26.05 19.90 18.21
N ILE A 54 -25.61 18.68 18.55
CA ILE A 54 -25.78 18.03 19.84
C ILE A 54 -24.42 17.53 20.35
N GLN A 55 -24.34 17.17 21.63
CA GLN A 55 -23.19 16.46 22.17
C GLN A 55 -23.06 15.09 21.49
N LYS A 56 -21.90 14.80 20.91
CA LYS A 56 -21.60 13.50 20.27
C LYS A 56 -20.38 12.84 20.90
N LEU A 57 -20.30 11.52 20.74
CA LEU A 57 -19.16 10.70 21.13
C LEU A 57 -18.29 10.41 19.90
N GLY A 58 -16.98 10.43 20.09
CA GLY A 58 -16.05 10.19 18.99
C GLY A 58 -14.74 9.56 19.44
N PHE A 59 -14.13 8.84 18.51
CA PHE A 59 -12.81 8.25 18.66
C PHE A 59 -11.78 9.17 17.99
N LEU A 60 -10.84 9.72 18.76
CA LEU A 60 -9.81 10.63 18.27
C LEU A 60 -8.75 9.83 17.49
N ARG A 61 -8.84 9.89 16.16
CA ARG A 61 -7.95 9.16 15.25
C ARG A 61 -6.61 9.86 15.12
N SER A 62 -6.63 11.16 14.79
CA SER A 62 -5.39 11.91 14.61
C SER A 62 -5.55 13.39 14.90
N ILE A 63 -4.41 14.00 15.23
CA ILE A 63 -4.25 15.44 15.40
C ILE A 63 -3.47 15.94 14.19
N GLN A 64 -4.06 16.87 13.45
CA GLN A 64 -3.56 17.31 12.15
C GLN A 64 -3.55 18.83 12.06
N ARG A 65 -2.97 19.36 10.98
CA ARG A 65 -3.09 20.76 10.59
C ARG A 65 -3.88 20.90 9.30
N ASP A 66 -4.66 21.95 9.17
CA ASP A 66 -5.32 22.30 7.91
C ASP A 66 -4.41 23.14 6.98
N GLU A 67 -4.95 23.58 5.84
CA GLU A 67 -4.25 24.44 4.87
C GLU A 67 -3.84 25.80 5.44
N GLU A 68 -4.54 26.29 6.47
CA GLU A 68 -4.24 27.53 7.19
C GLU A 68 -3.31 27.32 8.39
N ASN A 69 -2.74 26.11 8.52
CA ASN A 69 -1.84 25.71 9.58
C ASN A 69 -2.48 25.70 10.99
N LYS A 70 -3.82 25.66 11.07
CA LYS A 70 -4.59 25.53 12.31
C LYS A 70 -4.69 24.07 12.71
N ILE A 71 -4.68 23.81 14.01
CA ILE A 71 -4.81 22.45 14.54
C ILE A 71 -6.26 21.99 14.42
N ILE A 72 -6.44 20.81 13.87
CA ILE A 72 -7.73 20.14 13.70
C ILE A 72 -7.65 18.70 14.22
N LEU A 73 -8.79 18.16 14.63
CA LEU A 73 -8.91 16.80 15.14
C LEU A 73 -9.73 15.95 14.19
N LYS A 74 -9.17 14.84 13.72
CA LYS A 74 -9.91 13.84 12.94
C LYS A 74 -10.57 12.84 13.88
N ILE A 75 -11.89 12.81 13.85
CA ILE A 75 -12.72 12.00 14.75
C ILE A 75 -13.48 10.96 13.94
N GLN A 76 -13.39 9.70 14.36
CA GLN A 76 -14.31 8.66 13.90
C GLN A 76 -15.56 8.68 14.78
N GLN A 77 -16.73 8.75 14.17
CA GLN A 77 -17.99 8.90 14.92
C GLN A 77 -18.41 7.60 15.61
N LEU A 78 -18.87 7.74 16.85
CA LEU A 78 -19.64 6.72 17.56
C LEU A 78 -21.08 7.20 17.64
N VAL A 79 -22.01 6.25 17.58
CA VAL A 79 -23.45 6.50 17.61
C VAL A 79 -24.11 5.76 18.75
N PHE A 80 -25.15 6.39 19.30
CA PHE A 80 -26.03 5.76 20.28
C PHE A 80 -27.13 4.95 19.59
N TYR A 81 -27.86 4.15 20.38
CA TYR A 81 -28.94 3.30 19.86
C TYR A 81 -29.95 4.07 19.00
N GLU A 82 -30.28 5.30 19.40
CA GLU A 82 -31.27 6.09 18.67
C GLU A 82 -30.83 6.53 17.28
N GLU A 83 -29.52 6.65 17.07
CA GLU A 83 -28.90 7.02 15.79
C GLU A 83 -28.68 5.79 14.87
N LEU A 84 -28.98 4.57 15.34
CA LEU A 84 -28.83 3.37 14.54
C LEU A 84 -29.80 3.34 13.35
N PRO A 85 -29.37 2.81 12.18
CA PRO A 85 -30.28 2.43 11.12
C PRO A 85 -31.42 1.55 11.66
N GLY A 86 -32.67 1.85 11.28
CA GLY A 86 -33.85 1.16 11.82
C GLY A 86 -33.81 -0.36 11.71
N ILE A 87 -33.13 -0.90 10.69
CA ILE A 87 -32.93 -2.33 10.49
C ILE A 87 -32.12 -3.02 11.61
N PHE A 88 -31.37 -2.25 12.40
CA PHE A 88 -30.58 -2.76 13.52
C PHE A 88 -31.22 -2.50 14.87
N LYS A 89 -32.24 -1.64 14.95
CA LYS A 89 -33.01 -1.39 16.17
C LYS A 89 -33.78 -2.66 16.56
N GLY A 90 -33.79 -2.98 17.84
CA GLY A 90 -34.39 -4.19 18.37
C GLY A 90 -34.08 -4.38 19.85
N ILE A 91 -34.90 -5.18 20.53
CA ILE A 91 -34.89 -5.36 22.00
C ILE A 91 -33.50 -5.73 22.51
N SER A 92 -32.79 -6.64 21.83
CA SER A 92 -31.43 -7.04 22.21
C SER A 92 -30.43 -5.88 22.21
N ARG A 93 -30.45 -5.01 21.18
CA ARG A 93 -29.54 -3.85 21.13
C ARG A 93 -29.94 -2.76 22.10
N GLN A 94 -31.24 -2.58 22.34
CA GLN A 94 -31.74 -1.67 23.37
C GLN A 94 -31.28 -2.10 24.78
N GLN A 95 -31.35 -3.39 25.09
CA GLN A 95 -30.81 -3.91 26.36
C GLN A 95 -29.30 -3.73 26.48
N ARG A 96 -28.55 -3.85 25.38
CA ARG A 96 -27.10 -3.62 25.37
C ARG A 96 -26.76 -2.14 25.53
N GLU A 97 -27.54 -1.23 24.97
CA GLU A 97 -27.40 0.21 25.19
C GLU A 97 -27.69 0.59 26.65
N ASN A 98 -28.72 0.03 27.26
CA ASN A 98 -28.97 0.16 28.72
C ASN A 98 -27.77 -0.33 29.57
N SER A 99 -26.94 -1.21 29.01
CA SER A 99 -25.72 -1.72 29.65
C SER A 99 -24.45 -0.90 29.31
N GLY A 100 -24.59 0.17 28.51
CA GLY A 100 -23.51 1.06 28.09
C GLY A 100 -22.97 0.83 26.67
N GLU A 101 -23.54 -0.07 25.86
CA GLU A 101 -23.01 -0.28 24.51
C GLU A 101 -23.30 0.89 23.56
N VAL A 102 -22.27 1.30 22.83
CA VAL A 102 -22.31 2.28 21.74
C VAL A 102 -21.69 1.66 20.48
N TRP A 103 -22.05 2.18 19.31
CA TRP A 103 -21.64 1.60 18.02
C TRP A 103 -20.65 2.50 17.29
N MET A 104 -19.63 1.90 16.70
CA MET A 104 -18.66 2.62 15.87
C MET A 104 -19.13 2.66 14.42
N LEU A 105 -19.08 3.82 13.78
CA LEU A 105 -19.33 3.95 12.35
C LEU A 105 -18.03 3.80 11.56
N ASP A 106 -17.99 2.85 10.61
CA ASP A 106 -16.86 2.64 9.73
C ASP A 106 -16.77 3.72 8.65
N GLU A 107 -15.54 4.13 8.35
CA GLU A 107 -15.21 5.17 7.34
C GLU A 107 -15.94 6.52 7.50
N ASN A 108 -16.66 6.76 8.61
CA ASN A 108 -17.33 8.02 8.89
C ASN A 108 -16.46 8.91 9.77
N PHE A 109 -15.57 9.65 9.12
CA PHE A 109 -14.67 10.59 9.75
C PHE A 109 -15.17 12.02 9.60
N ILE A 110 -15.05 12.79 10.68
CA ILE A 110 -15.27 14.24 10.66
C ILE A 110 -14.01 14.95 11.15
N THR A 111 -13.89 16.20 10.76
CA THR A 111 -12.84 17.10 11.25
C THR A 111 -13.49 18.13 12.17
N ILE A 112 -12.95 18.31 13.37
CA ILE A 112 -13.43 19.30 14.35
C ILE A 112 -12.30 20.19 14.84
N ASN A 113 -12.66 21.39 15.33
CA ASN A 113 -11.72 22.25 16.03
C ASN A 113 -11.48 21.74 17.46
N PRO A 114 -10.28 21.92 18.03
CA PRO A 114 -10.00 21.61 19.43
C PRO A 114 -10.97 22.28 20.41
N SER A 115 -11.47 23.48 20.10
CA SER A 115 -12.46 24.20 20.91
C SER A 115 -13.81 23.49 21.01
N SER A 116 -14.13 22.58 20.09
CA SER A 116 -15.35 21.77 20.13
C SER A 116 -15.25 20.60 21.11
N VAL A 117 -14.07 20.30 21.66
CA VAL A 117 -13.90 19.19 22.61
C VAL A 117 -14.45 19.60 23.98
N LEU A 118 -15.35 18.77 24.51
CA LEU A 118 -16.00 19.02 25.79
C LEU A 118 -15.26 18.34 26.94
N ARG A 119 -15.02 17.03 26.83
CA ARG A 119 -14.33 16.22 27.86
C ARG A 119 -13.89 14.87 27.30
N LYS A 120 -13.04 14.17 28.05
CA LYS A 120 -12.68 12.77 27.76
C LYS A 120 -13.88 11.84 27.97
N ALA A 121 -13.89 10.75 27.23
CA ALA A 121 -14.77 9.62 27.43
C ALA A 121 -13.94 8.35 27.65
N THR A 122 -14.42 7.48 28.53
CA THR A 122 -13.87 6.13 28.71
C THR A 122 -14.78 5.18 27.95
N VAL A 123 -14.27 4.59 26.87
CA VAL A 123 -14.99 3.57 26.10
C VAL A 123 -14.11 2.33 26.04
N LYS A 124 -14.65 1.20 26.48
CA LYS A 124 -13.96 -0.08 26.52
C LYS A 124 -14.01 -0.77 25.18
N LEU A 125 -12.87 -1.36 24.79
CA LEU A 125 -12.71 -2.12 23.56
C LEU A 125 -12.36 -3.56 23.91
N PRO A 126 -13.20 -4.55 23.57
CA PRO A 126 -12.99 -5.96 23.90
C PRO A 126 -11.61 -6.51 23.44
N TYR A 127 -11.13 -6.11 22.26
CA TYR A 127 -9.83 -6.56 21.74
C TYR A 127 -8.62 -6.05 22.53
N LEU A 128 -8.81 -5.10 23.45
CA LEU A 128 -7.76 -4.63 24.37
C LEU A 128 -7.72 -5.43 25.69
N ASN A 129 -8.45 -6.56 25.77
CA ASN A 129 -8.58 -7.39 26.98
C ASN A 129 -9.06 -6.60 28.21
N GLN A 130 -9.87 -5.56 27.98
CA GLN A 130 -10.39 -4.74 29.06
C GLN A 130 -11.65 -5.40 29.64
N SER A 131 -11.71 -5.54 30.96
CA SER A 131 -12.91 -6.01 31.65
C SER A 131 -14.07 -5.04 31.38
N LEU A 132 -15.24 -5.60 31.05
CA LEU A 132 -16.47 -4.85 30.86
C LEU A 132 -17.23 -4.83 32.18
N THR A 133 -17.33 -3.65 32.78
CA THR A 133 -18.17 -3.39 33.96
C THR A 133 -19.53 -2.85 33.50
N PRO A 134 -20.67 -3.32 34.05
CA PRO A 134 -21.98 -2.79 33.69
C PRO A 134 -22.08 -1.28 33.89
N GLY A 135 -22.60 -0.56 32.90
CA GLY A 135 -22.74 0.90 32.93
C GLY A 135 -21.53 1.67 32.36
N GLU A 136 -20.41 1.00 32.06
CA GLU A 136 -19.33 1.62 31.30
C GLU A 136 -19.57 1.55 29.80
N LEU A 137 -19.19 2.63 29.09
CA LEU A 137 -19.31 2.65 27.64
C LEU A 137 -18.43 1.59 27.01
N ASN A 138 -18.95 0.87 26.03
CA ASN A 138 -18.19 -0.14 25.30
C ASN A 138 -18.64 -0.25 23.84
N VAL A 139 -17.77 -0.77 22.98
CA VAL A 139 -18.09 -1.05 21.56
C VAL A 139 -17.85 -2.52 21.28
N LYS A 140 -18.88 -3.24 20.84
CA LYS A 140 -18.75 -4.62 20.34
C LYS A 140 -19.00 -4.75 18.85
N GLU A 141 -19.72 -3.78 18.28
CA GLU A 141 -20.15 -3.80 16.88
C GLU A 141 -19.69 -2.55 16.13
N ILE A 142 -19.30 -2.75 14.88
CA ILE A 142 -19.02 -1.70 13.90
C ILE A 142 -20.11 -1.75 12.84
N ILE A 143 -20.67 -0.58 12.51
CA ILE A 143 -21.66 -0.40 11.46
C ILE A 143 -20.95 0.14 10.23
N TYR A 144 -21.18 -0.48 9.08
CA TYR A 144 -20.56 -0.11 7.82
C TYR A 144 -21.55 -0.28 6.66
N LYS A 145 -21.22 0.29 5.50
CA LYS A 145 -21.98 0.07 4.27
C LYS A 145 -21.23 -0.88 3.35
N TYR A 146 -21.93 -1.90 2.90
CA TYR A 146 -21.48 -2.81 1.86
C TYR A 146 -22.49 -2.78 0.71
N LYS A 147 -22.05 -2.37 -0.49
CA LYS A 147 -22.92 -2.19 -1.66
C LYS A 147 -24.20 -1.42 -1.35
N ASN A 148 -24.05 -0.28 -0.67
CA ASN A 148 -25.15 0.60 -0.22
C ASN A 148 -26.13 -0.02 0.80
N HIS A 149 -25.87 -1.22 1.29
CA HIS A 149 -26.63 -1.84 2.37
C HIS A 149 -25.87 -1.70 3.68
N TRP A 150 -26.58 -1.32 4.73
CA TRP A 150 -26.03 -1.30 6.07
C TRP A 150 -25.74 -2.74 6.54
N ARG A 151 -24.55 -2.93 7.11
CA ARG A 151 -24.10 -4.18 7.72
C ARG A 151 -23.44 -3.92 9.07
N ILE A 152 -23.30 -4.99 9.85
CA ILE A 152 -22.60 -5.01 11.13
C ILE A 152 -21.49 -6.03 11.06
N ARG A 153 -20.37 -5.71 11.71
CA ARG A 153 -19.28 -6.65 11.97
C ARG A 153 -18.79 -6.49 13.41
N ASP A 154 -18.16 -7.54 13.92
CA ASP A 154 -17.53 -7.54 15.23
C ASP A 154 -16.38 -6.53 15.30
N ILE A 155 -16.21 -5.87 16.46
CA ILE A 155 -15.16 -4.89 16.73
C ILE A 155 -13.74 -5.46 16.60
N ASN A 156 -13.56 -6.78 16.71
CA ASN A 156 -12.29 -7.45 16.44
C ASN A 156 -11.87 -7.34 14.97
N MET A 157 -12.82 -7.12 14.05
CA MET A 157 -12.57 -6.83 12.64
C MET A 157 -12.45 -5.31 12.40
N SER A 158 -11.70 -4.63 13.26
CA SER A 158 -11.38 -3.21 13.13
C SER A 158 -9.91 -2.99 12.83
N TYR A 159 -9.61 -1.85 12.22
CA TYR A 159 -8.25 -1.32 12.24
C TYR A 159 -7.81 -1.07 13.70
N LEU A 160 -6.79 -1.81 14.14
CA LEU A 160 -6.17 -1.57 15.45
C LEU A 160 -5.36 -0.28 15.39
N HIS A 161 -5.86 0.75 16.08
CA HIS A 161 -5.21 2.05 16.07
C HIS A 161 -3.80 1.96 16.67
N PRO A 162 -2.75 2.53 16.02
CA PRO A 162 -1.37 2.39 16.47
C PRO A 162 -1.13 2.86 17.91
N ALA A 163 -1.81 3.92 18.33
CA ALA A 163 -1.76 4.43 19.70
C ALA A 163 -2.19 3.44 20.79
N HIS A 164 -2.87 2.33 20.44
CA HIS A 164 -3.27 1.31 21.42
C HIS A 164 -2.18 0.28 21.72
N TYR A 165 -1.18 0.13 20.85
CA TYR A 165 -0.09 -0.85 21.04
C TYR A 165 1.31 -0.23 20.91
N ILE A 166 1.41 1.06 20.58
CA ILE A 166 2.66 1.80 20.50
C ILE A 166 2.71 2.84 21.61
N SER A 167 3.68 2.67 22.50
CA SER A 167 4.11 3.71 23.44
C SER A 167 5.37 4.37 22.90
N THR A 168 5.38 5.71 22.87
CA THR A 168 6.60 6.49 22.58
C THR A 168 7.18 7.03 23.90
N ASN A 169 8.50 7.22 23.94
CA ASN A 169 9.12 7.93 25.04
C ASN A 169 9.06 9.43 24.77
N ASN A 170 8.84 10.19 25.83
CA ASN A 170 8.95 11.65 25.76
C ASN A 170 10.42 12.06 25.61
N SER A 171 10.64 13.20 24.97
CA SER A 171 11.92 13.88 25.01
C SER A 171 12.35 14.09 26.48
N PRO A 172 13.64 13.91 26.83
CA PRO A 172 14.16 14.12 28.18
C PRO A 172 13.84 15.52 28.72
N THR A 173 13.78 16.50 27.83
CA THR A 173 13.38 17.88 28.14
C THR A 173 12.41 18.41 27.07
N SER A 174 11.53 19.33 27.47
CA SER A 174 10.60 20.00 26.55
C SER A 174 11.26 20.99 25.59
N SER A 175 12.54 21.33 25.80
CA SER A 175 13.27 22.30 25.00
C SER A 175 13.95 21.71 23.75
N LEU A 176 14.19 20.39 23.73
CA LEU A 176 14.83 19.74 22.58
C LEU A 176 13.88 19.70 21.39
N PRO A 177 14.34 20.07 20.18
CA PRO A 177 13.63 19.77 18.95
C PRO A 177 13.38 18.27 18.82
N VAL A 178 12.18 17.90 18.36
CA VAL A 178 11.80 16.50 18.15
C VAL A 178 11.79 16.21 16.65
N TYR A 179 12.57 15.22 16.21
CA TYR A 179 12.58 14.74 14.84
C TYR A 179 12.08 13.31 14.77
N LYS A 180 10.98 13.11 14.05
CA LYS A 180 10.36 11.82 13.80
C LYS A 180 10.64 11.36 12.37
N LEU A 181 11.48 10.34 12.20
CA LEU A 181 11.91 9.82 10.91
C LEU A 181 10.99 8.69 10.44
N PHE A 182 10.39 8.89 9.27
CA PHE A 182 9.64 7.89 8.53
C PHE A 182 10.58 7.16 7.58
N LEU A 183 10.84 5.88 7.83
CA LEU A 183 11.70 5.07 6.95
C LEU A 183 10.89 4.37 5.87
N ASP A 184 11.22 4.66 4.61
CA ASP A 184 10.78 3.90 3.43
C ASP A 184 11.86 2.88 3.07
N MET A 185 11.60 1.62 3.37
CA MET A 185 12.50 0.50 3.05
C MET A 185 12.07 -0.19 1.76
N TYR A 186 13.06 -0.60 0.96
CA TYR A 186 12.85 -1.43 -0.21
C TYR A 186 13.82 -2.60 -0.24
N TYR A 187 13.28 -3.78 -0.53
CA TYR A 187 14.05 -5.01 -0.68
C TYR A 187 13.70 -5.69 -1.99
N ASP A 188 14.72 -6.00 -2.79
CA ASP A 188 14.54 -6.74 -4.03
C ASP A 188 15.74 -7.60 -4.40
N ASN A 189 15.46 -8.75 -5.02
CA ASN A 189 16.47 -9.70 -5.46
C ASN A 189 16.75 -9.53 -6.95
N PHE A 190 18.03 -9.61 -7.33
CA PHE A 190 18.40 -9.58 -8.73
C PHE A 190 19.44 -10.57 -9.14
N GLY A 191 19.22 -11.14 -10.33
CA GLY A 191 20.21 -11.93 -11.02
C GLY A 191 21.44 -11.08 -11.32
N THR A 192 22.57 -11.50 -10.74
CA THR A 192 23.89 -10.91 -10.96
C THR A 192 24.39 -11.15 -12.38
N TYR A 193 24.05 -12.30 -12.97
CA TYR A 193 24.43 -12.68 -14.31
C TYR A 193 23.19 -13.00 -15.16
N ARG A 194 23.24 -12.71 -16.47
CA ARG A 194 22.12 -12.95 -17.39
C ARG A 194 21.67 -14.42 -17.46
N ASN A 195 22.55 -15.37 -17.14
CA ASN A 195 22.33 -16.81 -17.34
C ASN A 195 22.72 -17.70 -16.13
N VAL A 196 23.02 -17.15 -14.94
CA VAL A 196 23.43 -17.94 -13.77
C VAL A 196 22.50 -17.68 -12.59
N TYR A 197 22.13 -18.75 -11.87
CA TYR A 197 21.32 -18.72 -10.64
C TYR A 197 22.09 -18.13 -9.45
N HIS A 198 22.59 -16.90 -9.57
CA HIS A 198 23.15 -16.14 -8.45
C HIS A 198 22.37 -14.84 -8.26
N SER A 199 21.40 -14.84 -7.35
CA SER A 199 20.68 -13.64 -6.95
C SER A 199 21.37 -12.93 -5.78
N LEU A 200 21.52 -11.60 -5.87
CA LEU A 200 21.85 -10.74 -4.73
C LEU A 200 20.60 -9.98 -4.30
N GLY A 201 20.40 -9.82 -2.99
CA GLY A 201 19.28 -9.07 -2.44
C GLY A 201 19.68 -7.64 -2.08
N GLY A 202 19.25 -6.63 -2.82
CA GLY A 202 19.53 -5.24 -2.48
C GLY A 202 18.56 -4.72 -1.42
N VAL A 203 19.09 -4.16 -0.32
CA VAL A 203 18.29 -3.48 0.71
C VAL A 203 18.61 -2.00 0.74
N TYR A 204 17.56 -1.19 0.56
CA TYR A 204 17.66 0.26 0.41
C TYR A 204 16.70 0.97 1.37
N ILE A 205 17.08 2.18 1.80
CA ILE A 205 16.21 3.07 2.58
C ILE A 205 16.14 4.46 1.98
N GLN A 206 15.04 5.13 2.26
CA GLN A 206 14.79 6.53 1.99
C GLN A 206 13.98 7.14 3.14
N PHE A 207 14.09 8.45 3.35
CA PHE A 207 13.27 9.16 4.32
C PHE A 207 11.96 9.65 3.68
N GLY A 208 10.83 9.19 4.20
CA GLY A 208 9.49 9.66 3.80
C GLY A 208 9.22 11.11 4.17
N ASN A 209 10.01 11.67 5.10
CA ASN A 209 10.01 13.09 5.46
C ASN A 209 10.44 14.01 4.29
N MET A 210 11.11 13.48 3.27
CA MET A 210 11.48 14.27 2.10
C MET A 210 10.26 14.50 1.19
N PRO A 211 10.07 15.72 0.65
CA PRO A 211 9.09 15.98 -0.40
C PRO A 211 9.29 15.09 -1.63
N ALA A 212 8.21 14.88 -2.38
CA ALA A 212 8.14 13.93 -3.49
C ALA A 212 9.10 14.23 -4.66
N ASN A 213 9.62 15.45 -4.77
CA ASN A 213 10.66 15.78 -5.75
C ASN A 213 12.04 15.30 -5.28
N LEU A 214 12.38 15.48 -4.00
CA LEU A 214 13.62 15.01 -3.40
C LEU A 214 13.64 13.49 -3.31
N ARG A 215 12.51 12.84 -3.00
CA ARG A 215 12.40 11.38 -2.99
C ARG A 215 12.67 10.72 -4.34
N LYS A 216 12.55 11.45 -5.45
CA LYS A 216 12.83 10.91 -6.79
C LYS A 216 14.29 10.96 -7.19
N LEU A 217 15.12 11.66 -6.42
CA LEU A 217 16.54 11.71 -6.71
C LEU A 217 17.16 10.39 -6.29
N VAL A 218 17.84 9.70 -7.22
CA VAL A 218 18.64 8.49 -6.95
C VAL A 218 19.58 8.72 -5.76
N LYS A 219 20.10 9.93 -5.69
CA LYS A 219 20.97 10.47 -4.66
C LYS A 219 20.40 10.40 -3.23
N ASN A 220 19.08 10.31 -3.08
CA ASN A 220 18.38 10.24 -1.79
C ASN A 220 17.83 8.83 -1.50
N HIS A 221 18.44 7.81 -2.11
CA HIS A 221 18.23 6.40 -1.79
C HIS A 221 19.55 5.87 -1.23
N PHE A 222 19.52 5.40 0.01
CA PHE A 222 20.70 4.95 0.71
C PHE A 222 20.73 3.43 0.73
N VAL A 223 21.89 2.85 0.40
CA VAL A 223 22.09 1.40 0.49
C VAL A 223 22.33 1.05 1.95
N ILE A 224 21.54 0.11 2.49
CA ILE A 224 21.88 -0.54 3.76
C ILE A 224 23.01 -1.52 3.49
N SER A 225 22.75 -2.54 2.65
CA SER A 225 23.75 -3.46 2.12
C SER A 225 23.09 -4.45 1.13
N PHE A 226 23.85 -5.43 0.63
CA PHE A 226 23.40 -6.50 -0.25
C PHE A 226 23.43 -7.85 0.48
N VAL A 227 22.30 -8.56 0.48
CA VAL A 227 22.20 -9.94 0.94
C VAL A 227 22.97 -10.83 -0.05
N PRO A 228 24.00 -11.55 0.40
CA PRO A 228 24.81 -12.39 -0.47
C PRO A 228 24.00 -13.56 -1.02
N PHE A 229 24.50 -14.16 -2.10
CA PHE A 229 23.85 -15.33 -2.69
C PHE A 229 23.73 -16.47 -1.68
N GLY A 230 22.54 -17.06 -1.57
CA GLY A 230 22.24 -18.11 -0.57
C GLY A 230 22.13 -17.60 0.86
N GLY A 231 22.33 -16.30 1.10
CA GLY A 231 22.20 -15.67 2.41
C GLY A 231 20.76 -15.51 2.86
N SER A 232 20.58 -15.47 4.18
CA SER A 232 19.29 -15.23 4.83
C SER A 232 19.06 -13.73 5.03
N PHE A 233 17.96 -13.19 4.47
CA PHE A 233 17.54 -11.81 4.74
C PHE A 233 17.38 -11.54 6.24
N ASP A 234 16.83 -12.50 6.99
CA ASP A 234 16.55 -12.33 8.42
C ASP A 234 17.84 -12.22 9.25
N GLU A 235 18.87 -13.01 8.91
CA GLU A 235 20.18 -12.92 9.57
C GLU A 235 20.89 -11.62 9.22
N PHE A 236 20.81 -11.24 7.94
CA PHE A 236 21.42 -10.04 7.42
C PHE A 236 20.84 -8.76 8.04
N ILE A 237 19.52 -8.64 8.12
CA ILE A 237 18.86 -7.40 8.56
C ILE A 237 18.80 -7.28 10.09
N LEU A 238 19.16 -8.34 10.81
CA LEU A 238 19.08 -8.39 12.27
C LEU A 238 19.78 -7.21 12.99
N PRO A 239 21.01 -6.80 12.62
CA PRO A 239 21.66 -5.65 13.26
C PRO A 239 20.86 -4.36 13.06
N PHE A 240 20.40 -4.11 11.83
CA PHE A 240 19.56 -2.95 11.51
C PHE A 240 18.25 -2.96 12.30
N VAL A 241 17.57 -4.11 12.40
CA VAL A 241 16.33 -4.25 13.19
C VAL A 241 16.57 -3.96 14.66
N LYS A 242 17.67 -4.48 15.25
CA LYS A 242 18.03 -4.21 16.65
C LYS A 242 18.29 -2.73 16.89
N GLU A 243 19.05 -2.07 16.01
CA GLU A 243 19.32 -0.63 16.12
C GLU A 243 18.05 0.21 15.95
N LEU A 244 17.22 -0.11 14.95
CA LEU A 244 15.97 0.60 14.72
C LEU A 244 14.99 0.42 15.88
N LYS A 245 14.94 -0.77 16.51
CA LYS A 245 14.12 -1.02 17.71
C LYS A 245 14.53 -0.15 18.90
N GLU A 246 15.82 0.11 19.07
CA GLU A 246 16.28 1.10 20.05
C GLU A 246 15.92 2.52 19.60
N PHE A 247 16.02 2.82 18.31
CA PHE A 247 15.71 4.15 17.78
C PHE A 247 14.22 4.50 17.80
N GLU A 248 13.33 3.50 17.79
CA GLU A 248 11.88 3.62 18.04
C GLU A 248 11.55 4.07 19.48
N LYS A 249 12.52 4.00 20.40
CA LYS A 249 12.42 4.53 21.77
C LYS A 249 12.92 5.97 21.86
N GLY A 250 13.55 6.48 20.81
CA GLY A 250 14.12 7.81 20.75
C GLY A 250 15.51 7.91 21.37
N LYS A 251 16.34 8.82 20.83
CA LYS A 251 17.70 9.09 21.28
C LYS A 251 18.05 10.56 21.11
N VAL A 252 18.80 11.12 22.06
CA VAL A 252 19.40 12.46 21.89
C VAL A 252 20.56 12.35 20.90
N MET A 253 20.54 13.17 19.86
CA MET A 253 21.58 13.22 18.84
C MET A 253 21.95 14.68 18.53
N SER A 254 23.22 14.92 18.20
CA SER A 254 23.64 16.21 17.64
C SER A 254 23.26 16.23 16.17
N VAL A 255 22.36 17.14 15.80
CA VAL A 255 21.90 17.33 14.43
C VAL A 255 22.21 18.77 14.03
N GLN A 256 23.11 18.94 13.06
CA GLN A 256 23.59 20.26 12.61
C GLN A 256 24.14 21.13 13.76
N GLY A 257 24.81 20.51 14.74
CA GLY A 257 25.39 21.20 15.90
C GLY A 257 24.41 21.50 17.04
N GLN A 258 23.14 21.11 16.92
CA GLN A 258 22.13 21.26 17.96
C GLN A 258 21.70 19.87 18.50
N GLU A 259 21.58 19.74 19.82
CA GLU A 259 20.98 18.55 20.40
C GLU A 259 19.48 18.46 20.03
N ALA A 260 19.06 17.29 19.56
CA ALA A 260 17.68 17.01 19.23
C ALA A 260 17.27 15.62 19.71
N TRP A 261 16.00 15.46 20.05
CA TRP A 261 15.38 14.17 20.33
C TRP A 261 14.93 13.54 19.02
N VAL A 262 15.60 12.47 18.59
CA VAL A 262 15.32 11.80 17.32
C VAL A 262 14.68 10.45 17.57
N VAL A 263 13.55 10.20 16.92
CA VAL A 263 12.83 8.93 16.88
C VAL A 263 12.77 8.48 15.43
N ALA A 264 12.96 7.20 15.16
CA ALA A 264 12.75 6.63 13.84
C ALA A 264 11.84 5.41 13.91
N GLY A 265 11.03 5.23 12.87
CA GLY A 265 10.17 4.06 12.73
C GLY A 265 10.09 3.61 11.28
N LEU A 266 9.83 2.32 11.10
CA LEU A 266 9.55 1.78 9.77
C LEU A 266 8.21 2.31 9.30
N GLY A 267 8.20 3.11 8.24
CA GLY A 267 7.01 3.74 7.69
C GLY A 267 6.37 2.90 6.59
N VAL A 268 7.15 2.49 5.59
CA VAL A 268 6.68 1.61 4.51
C VAL A 268 7.75 0.62 4.10
N VAL A 269 7.32 -0.59 3.73
CA VAL A 269 8.15 -1.66 3.21
C VAL A 269 7.65 -2.03 1.83
N THR A 270 8.44 -1.71 0.82
CA THR A 270 8.15 -2.05 -0.57
C THR A 270 9.02 -3.20 -1.02
N ALA A 271 8.42 -4.14 -1.74
CA ALA A 271 9.10 -5.28 -2.33
C ALA A 271 8.19 -5.84 -3.42
N ASP A 272 8.78 -6.65 -4.30
CA ASP A 272 8.02 -7.43 -5.28
C ASP A 272 7.03 -8.40 -4.57
N LEU A 273 6.24 -9.13 -5.36
CA LEU A 273 5.13 -9.92 -4.81
C LEU A 273 5.59 -11.01 -3.83
N PRO A 274 6.57 -11.88 -4.14
CA PRO A 274 6.97 -12.95 -3.22
C PRO A 274 7.70 -12.41 -1.99
N GLN A 275 8.65 -11.47 -2.14
CA GLN A 275 9.41 -10.93 -1.02
C GLN A 275 8.50 -10.09 -0.14
N GLY A 276 7.60 -9.29 -0.72
CA GLY A 276 6.61 -8.53 0.05
C GLY A 276 5.64 -9.41 0.85
N ASN A 277 5.32 -10.61 0.38
CA ASN A 277 4.55 -11.58 1.18
C ASN A 277 5.37 -12.16 2.33
N ASP A 278 6.63 -12.53 2.06
CA ASP A 278 7.55 -13.02 3.08
C ASP A 278 7.75 -11.98 4.20
N LEU A 279 7.88 -10.69 3.85
CA LEU A 279 7.98 -9.55 4.76
C LEU A 279 6.66 -9.21 5.48
N ALA A 280 5.50 -9.59 4.96
CA ALA A 280 4.21 -9.43 5.64
C ALA A 280 3.85 -10.65 6.52
N GLY A 281 4.65 -11.71 6.50
CA GLY A 281 4.34 -12.97 7.20
C GLY A 281 3.23 -13.79 6.54
N VAL A 282 3.00 -13.59 5.23
CA VAL A 282 1.90 -14.20 4.46
C VAL A 282 2.49 -15.21 3.47
N LEU A 283 1.77 -16.32 3.22
CA LEU A 283 2.21 -17.30 2.23
C LEU A 283 2.23 -16.69 0.81
N ARG A 284 3.05 -17.26 -0.08
CA ARG A 284 3.23 -16.74 -1.44
C ARG A 284 1.95 -16.82 -2.26
N HIS A 285 1.84 -15.94 -3.26
CA HIS A 285 0.65 -15.73 -4.10
C HIS A 285 0.06 -16.98 -4.80
N GLY A 286 0.78 -18.11 -4.89
CA GLY A 286 0.26 -19.36 -5.47
C GLY A 286 -0.69 -20.15 -4.55
N VAL A 287 -0.71 -19.86 -3.26
CA VAL A 287 -1.59 -20.52 -2.28
C VAL A 287 -3.00 -19.95 -2.32
N ASN A 288 -3.96 -20.66 -1.70
CA ASN A 288 -5.36 -20.24 -1.66
C ASN A 288 -5.53 -18.83 -1.06
N LYS A 289 -4.90 -18.53 0.08
CA LYS A 289 -4.99 -17.21 0.75
C LYS A 289 -3.68 -16.41 0.65
N GLY A 290 -3.18 -16.22 -0.57
CA GLY A 290 -1.88 -15.58 -0.84
C GLY A 290 -1.86 -14.06 -0.87
N CYS A 291 -2.98 -13.37 -0.64
CA CYS A 291 -3.00 -11.91 -0.58
C CYS A 291 -2.55 -11.41 0.79
N ARG A 292 -1.64 -10.43 0.82
CA ARG A 292 -1.14 -9.84 2.09
C ARG A 292 -2.03 -8.76 2.70
N THR A 293 -3.16 -8.43 2.07
CA THR A 293 -4.13 -7.44 2.61
C THR A 293 -5.47 -8.10 2.99
N CYS A 294 -5.81 -9.25 2.42
CA CYS A 294 -7.05 -9.97 2.72
C CYS A 294 -6.88 -11.50 2.70
N SER A 295 -7.85 -12.21 3.26
CA SER A 295 -7.93 -13.67 3.34
C SER A 295 -8.81 -14.30 2.25
N ILE A 296 -9.16 -13.54 1.20
CA ILE A 296 -9.92 -14.04 0.03
C ILE A 296 -9.18 -15.23 -0.61
N ASN A 297 -9.93 -16.23 -1.03
CA ASN A 297 -9.38 -17.40 -1.73
C ASN A 297 -9.07 -17.07 -3.20
N LYS A 298 -8.02 -17.66 -3.76
CA LYS A 298 -7.49 -17.36 -5.10
C LYS A 298 -8.51 -17.56 -6.21
N ASP A 299 -9.42 -18.51 -6.06
CA ASP A 299 -10.55 -18.78 -6.96
C ASP A 299 -11.63 -17.68 -6.95
N LEU A 300 -11.56 -16.74 -6.02
CA LEU A 300 -12.48 -15.61 -5.86
C LEU A 300 -11.77 -14.26 -6.03
N TYR A 301 -10.52 -14.25 -6.52
CA TYR A 301 -9.70 -13.03 -6.66
C TYR A 301 -10.28 -11.94 -7.55
N THR A 302 -11.22 -12.29 -8.42
CA THR A 302 -11.92 -11.33 -9.27
C THR A 302 -13.42 -11.23 -8.97
N ASP A 303 -13.88 -11.86 -7.88
CA ASP A 303 -15.27 -11.77 -7.45
C ASP A 303 -15.52 -10.41 -6.77
N ARG A 304 -16.39 -9.61 -7.39
CA ARG A 304 -16.81 -8.29 -6.87
C ARG A 304 -17.83 -8.37 -5.74
N ASN A 305 -18.23 -9.58 -5.35
CA ASN A 305 -19.16 -9.82 -4.25
C ASN A 305 -18.46 -10.12 -2.92
N GLN A 306 -17.14 -9.97 -2.86
CA GLN A 306 -16.39 -10.16 -1.62
C GLN A 306 -16.57 -8.96 -0.69
N ASP A 307 -16.81 -9.23 0.59
CA ASP A 307 -16.93 -8.21 1.63
C ASP A 307 -15.58 -8.00 2.31
N LEU A 308 -14.82 -7.03 1.79
CA LEU A 308 -13.46 -6.73 2.27
C LEU A 308 -13.44 -6.35 3.76
N ALA A 309 -14.53 -5.78 4.28
CA ALA A 309 -14.64 -5.42 5.68
C ALA A 309 -14.52 -6.66 6.60
N LEU A 310 -14.98 -7.83 6.14
CA LEU A 310 -14.91 -9.09 6.88
C LEU A 310 -13.66 -9.91 6.54
N LEU A 311 -13.15 -9.75 5.31
CA LEU A 311 -12.08 -10.58 4.76
C LEU A 311 -10.70 -9.92 4.82
N SER A 312 -10.60 -8.67 5.27
CA SER A 312 -9.30 -8.00 5.45
C SER A 312 -8.45 -8.70 6.50
N ARG A 313 -7.14 -8.63 6.33
CA ARG A 313 -6.17 -9.10 7.34
C ARG A 313 -5.98 -8.02 8.38
N TYR A 314 -6.54 -8.22 9.57
CA TYR A 314 -6.33 -7.36 10.71
C TYR A 314 -5.14 -7.87 11.54
N LYS A 315 -4.18 -7.00 11.88
CA LYS A 315 -2.98 -7.37 12.64
C LYS A 315 -3.31 -8.26 13.85
N GLN A 316 -4.19 -7.83 14.72
CA GLN A 316 -4.56 -8.55 15.95
C GLN A 316 -5.08 -9.96 15.69
N ILE A 317 -5.88 -10.15 14.63
CA ILE A 317 -6.39 -11.47 14.26
C ILE A 317 -5.24 -12.33 13.75
N THR A 318 -4.43 -11.80 12.83
CA THR A 318 -3.32 -12.57 12.25
C THR A 318 -2.20 -12.87 13.26
N ASP A 319 -2.05 -12.05 14.30
CA ASP A 319 -1.11 -12.29 15.39
C ASP A 319 -1.59 -13.45 16.26
N LEU A 320 -2.90 -13.50 16.60
CA LEU A 320 -3.50 -14.63 17.30
C LEU A 320 -3.42 -15.93 16.48
N GLU A 321 -3.75 -15.87 15.20
CA GLU A 321 -3.62 -17.01 14.27
C GLU A 321 -2.17 -17.51 14.19
N SER A 322 -1.19 -16.61 14.23
CA SER A 322 0.24 -16.98 14.24
C SER A 322 0.64 -17.68 15.54
N VAL A 323 0.15 -17.21 16.69
CA VAL A 323 0.36 -17.86 18.00
C VAL A 323 -0.24 -19.26 17.98
N GLN A 324 -1.46 -19.42 17.44
CA GLN A 324 -2.10 -20.73 17.29
C GLN A 324 -1.25 -21.68 16.43
N ILE A 325 -0.76 -21.23 15.27
CA ILE A 325 0.16 -22.02 14.43
C ILE A 325 1.42 -22.43 15.23
N ASN A 326 1.99 -21.51 16.00
CA ASN A 326 3.23 -21.78 16.72
C ASN A 326 3.06 -22.75 17.90
N ASN A 327 1.89 -22.75 18.54
CA ASN A 327 1.55 -23.61 19.66
C ASN A 327 1.26 -25.07 19.25
N GLU A 328 1.02 -25.33 17.97
CA GLU A 328 0.80 -26.70 17.49
C GLU A 328 2.06 -27.58 17.62
N PHE A 329 1.87 -28.83 18.04
CA PHE A 329 2.99 -29.72 18.36
C PHE A 329 3.73 -30.26 17.14
N THR A 330 3.04 -30.52 16.03
CA THR A 330 3.63 -31.18 14.85
C THR A 330 3.78 -30.22 13.68
N MET A 331 4.90 -30.33 12.95
CA MET A 331 5.12 -29.54 11.73
C MET A 331 4.04 -29.76 10.67
N SER A 332 3.42 -30.96 10.63
CA SER A 332 2.29 -31.24 9.73
C SER A 332 1.09 -30.36 10.07
N ARG A 333 0.71 -30.30 11.34
CA ARG A 333 -0.40 -29.48 11.82
C ARG A 333 -0.12 -27.97 11.66
N LYS A 334 1.12 -27.54 11.93
CA LYS A 334 1.57 -26.16 11.63
C LYS A 334 1.37 -25.81 10.16
N LYS A 335 1.78 -26.69 9.23
CA LYS A 335 1.61 -26.48 7.79
C LYS A 335 0.14 -26.46 7.36
N GLN A 336 -0.71 -27.29 7.98
CA GLN A 336 -2.15 -27.30 7.73
C GLN A 336 -2.78 -25.95 8.12
N MET A 337 -2.56 -25.49 9.36
CA MET A 337 -3.11 -24.21 9.84
C MET A 337 -2.51 -23.00 9.11
N SER A 338 -1.20 -23.05 8.83
CA SER A 338 -0.51 -22.06 7.98
C SER A 338 -1.19 -21.91 6.62
N SER A 339 -1.58 -23.03 5.99
CA SER A 339 -2.30 -23.03 4.72
C SER A 339 -3.75 -22.53 4.86
N GLU A 340 -4.43 -22.88 5.95
CA GLU A 340 -5.79 -22.45 6.26
C GLU A 340 -5.90 -20.94 6.48
N TYR A 341 -4.96 -20.34 7.20
CA TYR A 341 -4.92 -18.89 7.45
C TYR A 341 -4.18 -18.11 6.35
N GLY A 342 -3.39 -18.80 5.52
CA GLY A 342 -2.51 -18.18 4.53
C GLY A 342 -1.32 -17.44 5.16
N LEU A 343 -0.91 -17.83 6.36
CA LEU A 343 0.17 -17.19 7.12
C LEU A 343 1.41 -18.08 7.13
N ARG A 344 2.60 -17.48 7.17
CA ARG A 344 3.86 -18.23 7.30
C ARG A 344 4.01 -18.74 8.73
N ILE A 345 4.61 -19.93 8.88
CA ILE A 345 5.01 -20.45 10.19
C ILE A 345 6.09 -19.55 10.82
N LYS A 346 7.09 -19.15 10.01
CA LYS A 346 8.11 -18.18 10.42
C LYS A 346 7.57 -16.76 10.19
N GLN A 347 7.47 -15.97 11.27
CA GLN A 347 7.11 -14.57 11.20
C GLN A 347 8.21 -13.72 10.57
N SER A 348 7.87 -12.51 10.13
CA SER A 348 8.86 -11.59 9.59
C SER A 348 9.74 -11.05 10.72
N ILE A 349 11.05 -10.95 10.49
CA ILE A 349 11.96 -10.28 11.42
C ILE A 349 11.57 -8.81 11.67
N LEU A 350 10.87 -8.18 10.72
CA LEU A 350 10.37 -6.82 10.87
C LEU A 350 9.20 -6.72 11.85
N ASP A 351 8.58 -7.83 12.25
CA ASP A 351 7.53 -7.86 13.28
C ASP A 351 8.10 -7.64 14.70
N GLU A 352 9.44 -7.61 14.85
CA GLU A 352 10.10 -7.13 16.08
C GLU A 352 10.01 -5.61 16.27
N LEU A 353 9.67 -4.88 15.21
CA LEU A 353 9.50 -3.42 15.19
C LEU A 353 8.05 -3.02 15.43
N LYS A 354 7.83 -1.77 15.83
CA LYS A 354 6.50 -1.19 16.04
C LYS A 354 5.82 -0.89 14.70
N ARG A 355 5.16 -1.89 14.10
CA ARG A 355 4.48 -1.76 12.81
C ARG A 355 3.14 -2.48 12.68
N GLU A 356 2.31 -2.02 11.75
CA GLU A 356 1.15 -2.74 11.20
C GLU A 356 1.57 -3.42 9.89
N LYS A 357 1.81 -4.74 9.94
CA LYS A 357 2.47 -5.48 8.85
C LYS A 357 1.69 -5.52 7.52
N HIS A 358 0.36 -5.49 7.55
CA HIS A 358 -0.48 -5.61 6.35
C HIS A 358 -0.70 -4.26 5.65
N LEU A 359 -0.71 -3.18 6.42
CA LEU A 359 -0.84 -1.81 5.94
C LEU A 359 0.52 -1.24 5.52
N GLN A 360 1.57 -1.53 6.29
CA GLN A 360 2.93 -1.03 6.06
C GLN A 360 3.74 -1.82 5.03
N THR A 361 3.14 -2.87 4.44
CA THR A 361 3.73 -3.66 3.34
C THR A 361 2.80 -3.64 2.10
N PRO A 362 2.56 -2.48 1.47
CA PRO A 362 1.59 -2.34 0.37
C PRO A 362 2.00 -3.16 -0.85
N GLN A 363 1.04 -3.49 -1.74
CA GLN A 363 1.38 -4.10 -3.03
C GLN A 363 2.10 -3.12 -3.95
N ASP A 364 3.09 -3.63 -4.67
CA ASP A 364 3.85 -2.85 -5.63
C ASP A 364 3.04 -2.59 -6.90
N ILE A 365 2.67 -1.33 -7.08
CA ILE A 365 1.84 -0.90 -8.19
C ILE A 365 2.57 -0.85 -9.52
N TYR A 366 3.88 -0.57 -9.50
CA TYR A 366 4.66 -0.45 -10.72
C TYR A 366 4.78 -1.82 -11.38
N HIS A 367 5.17 -2.82 -10.60
CA HIS A 367 5.27 -4.22 -11.04
C HIS A 367 3.92 -4.80 -11.44
N ALA A 368 2.89 -4.60 -10.61
CA ALA A 368 1.58 -5.18 -10.89
C ALA A 368 0.94 -4.57 -12.15
N THR A 369 1.05 -3.25 -12.34
CA THR A 369 0.50 -2.58 -13.53
C THR A 369 1.26 -2.99 -14.79
N ALA A 370 2.59 -3.00 -14.75
CA ALA A 370 3.39 -3.49 -15.88
C ALA A 370 3.08 -4.95 -16.22
N GLY A 371 2.90 -5.81 -15.21
CA GLY A 371 2.53 -7.22 -15.39
C GLY A 371 1.14 -7.40 -16.02
N LYS A 372 0.14 -6.60 -15.61
CA LYS A 372 -1.19 -6.57 -16.24
C LYS A 372 -1.10 -6.18 -17.72
N ILE A 373 -0.35 -5.13 -18.02
CA ILE A 373 -0.20 -4.63 -19.39
C ILE A 373 0.58 -5.62 -20.25
N GLY A 374 1.66 -6.20 -19.76
CA GLY A 374 2.43 -7.20 -20.50
C GLY A 374 1.59 -8.42 -20.87
N ARG A 375 0.72 -8.88 -19.95
CA ARG A 375 -0.27 -9.91 -20.25
C ARG A 375 -1.26 -9.46 -21.33
N LEU A 376 -1.79 -8.24 -21.23
CA LEU A 376 -2.73 -7.70 -22.23
C LEU A 376 -2.08 -7.53 -23.61
N VAL A 377 -0.81 -7.10 -23.69
CA VAL A 377 -0.04 -7.04 -24.95
C VAL A 377 0.03 -8.44 -25.57
N LYS A 378 0.46 -9.44 -24.80
CA LYS A 378 0.63 -10.81 -25.28
C LYS A 378 -0.67 -11.36 -25.85
N ILE A 379 -1.77 -11.20 -25.12
CA ILE A 379 -3.11 -11.60 -25.57
C ILE A 379 -3.49 -10.84 -26.84
N THR A 380 -3.39 -9.51 -26.83
CA THR A 380 -3.79 -8.69 -27.99
C THR A 380 -3.07 -9.09 -29.27
N VAL A 381 -1.75 -9.33 -29.19
CA VAL A 381 -0.93 -9.78 -30.31
C VAL A 381 -1.34 -11.19 -30.77
N SER A 382 -1.59 -12.12 -29.84
CA SER A 382 -1.94 -13.50 -30.18
C SER A 382 -3.31 -13.64 -30.86
N LEU A 383 -4.21 -12.66 -30.68
CA LEU A 383 -5.52 -12.63 -31.32
C LEU A 383 -5.48 -12.31 -32.82
N LEU A 384 -4.42 -11.64 -33.30
CA LEU A 384 -4.38 -11.12 -34.66
C LEU A 384 -4.29 -12.24 -35.71
N SER A 385 -5.08 -12.13 -36.78
CA SER A 385 -4.89 -12.92 -38.01
C SER A 385 -3.68 -12.43 -38.81
N GLN A 386 -3.35 -13.06 -39.93
CA GLN A 386 -2.26 -12.59 -40.80
C GLN A 386 -2.54 -11.19 -41.36
N GLU A 387 -3.80 -10.92 -41.72
CA GLU A 387 -4.29 -9.60 -42.13
C GLU A 387 -4.18 -8.61 -40.97
N GLY A 388 -4.54 -9.03 -39.76
CA GLY A 388 -4.43 -8.21 -38.56
C GLY A 388 -3.00 -7.84 -38.20
N VAL A 389 -2.05 -8.78 -38.35
CA VAL A 389 -0.61 -8.52 -38.16
C VAL A 389 -0.11 -7.49 -39.17
N THR A 390 -0.49 -7.64 -40.45
CA THR A 390 -0.10 -6.72 -41.51
C THR A 390 -0.63 -5.30 -41.23
N ALA A 391 -1.93 -5.19 -40.93
CA ALA A 391 -2.58 -3.92 -40.61
C ALA A 391 -2.00 -3.27 -39.33
N PHE A 392 -1.66 -4.09 -38.31
CA PHE A 392 -0.99 -3.61 -37.11
C PHE A 392 0.39 -3.02 -37.44
N LEU A 393 1.21 -3.73 -38.23
CA LEU A 393 2.57 -3.29 -38.55
C LEU A 393 2.57 -2.01 -39.39
N GLU A 394 1.66 -1.89 -40.34
CA GLU A 394 1.45 -0.67 -41.13
C GLU A 394 1.05 0.50 -40.22
N THR A 395 0.04 0.30 -39.37
CA THR A 395 -0.40 1.31 -38.41
C THR A 395 0.73 1.70 -37.45
N TRP A 396 1.49 0.72 -36.92
CA TRP A 396 2.58 0.94 -35.98
C TRP A 396 3.72 1.79 -36.56
N LYS A 397 4.07 1.54 -37.83
CA LYS A 397 5.08 2.30 -38.58
C LYS A 397 4.65 3.76 -38.78
N ASN A 398 3.37 3.97 -39.11
CA ASN A 398 2.82 5.29 -39.42
C ASN A 398 2.28 6.03 -38.18
N PHE A 399 2.28 5.41 -37.00
CA PHE A 399 1.81 6.03 -35.78
C PHE A 399 2.87 6.96 -35.19
N GLU A 400 2.56 8.26 -35.19
CA GLU A 400 3.36 9.30 -34.54
C GLU A 400 3.47 9.05 -33.04
N LYS A 401 4.71 8.96 -32.55
CA LYS A 401 5.02 8.76 -31.13
C LYS A 401 5.62 10.06 -30.59
N PRO A 402 5.45 10.36 -29.28
CA PRO A 402 6.07 11.55 -28.69
C PRO A 402 7.57 11.60 -28.99
N SER A 403 8.07 12.77 -29.40
CA SER A 403 9.46 12.96 -29.84
C SER A 403 10.51 12.61 -28.78
N VAL A 404 10.14 12.74 -27.50
CA VAL A 404 10.99 12.42 -26.34
C VAL A 404 11.08 10.92 -26.04
N TRP A 405 10.34 10.06 -26.76
CA TRP A 405 10.40 8.61 -26.54
C TRP A 405 11.55 7.99 -27.33
N CYS A 406 12.34 7.15 -26.66
CA CYS A 406 13.19 6.21 -27.38
C CYS A 406 12.34 5.34 -28.30
N ARG A 407 12.91 4.93 -29.43
CA ARG A 407 12.23 4.06 -30.40
C ARG A 407 11.75 2.78 -29.71
N LEU A 408 10.42 2.60 -29.66
CA LEU A 408 9.81 1.38 -29.16
C LEU A 408 9.87 0.29 -30.25
N PRO A 409 10.37 -0.92 -29.95
CA PRO A 409 10.28 -2.03 -30.88
C PRO A 409 8.82 -2.42 -31.10
N ASN A 410 8.52 -3.08 -32.22
CA ASN A 410 7.15 -3.53 -32.46
C ASN A 410 6.77 -4.64 -31.46
N PRO A 411 5.57 -4.58 -30.85
CA PRO A 411 5.17 -5.55 -29.82
C PRO A 411 4.90 -6.95 -30.37
N ILE A 412 4.70 -7.13 -31.69
CA ILE A 412 4.44 -8.46 -32.25
C ILE A 412 5.67 -9.35 -32.13
N SER A 413 6.83 -8.85 -32.52
CA SER A 413 8.07 -9.64 -32.58
C SER A 413 8.94 -9.51 -31.33
N HIS A 414 8.74 -8.46 -30.52
CA HIS A 414 9.74 -8.08 -29.50
C HIS A 414 9.16 -7.88 -28.10
N HIS A 415 7.88 -8.19 -27.84
CA HIS A 415 7.31 -7.92 -26.52
C HIS A 415 8.10 -8.61 -25.39
N GLU A 416 8.73 -9.76 -25.63
CA GLU A 416 9.55 -10.46 -24.62
C GLU A 416 10.81 -9.69 -24.21
N SER A 417 11.28 -8.75 -25.03
CA SER A 417 12.44 -7.89 -24.74
C SER A 417 12.08 -6.60 -23.98
N PHE A 418 10.80 -6.32 -23.79
CA PHE A 418 10.35 -5.06 -23.21
C PHE A 418 10.67 -4.96 -21.73
N MET A 419 11.14 -3.79 -21.33
CA MET A 419 11.18 -3.42 -19.92
C MET A 419 9.78 -3.03 -19.44
N MET A 420 9.57 -3.02 -18.12
CA MET A 420 8.30 -2.58 -17.51
C MET A 420 7.88 -1.18 -17.97
N SER A 421 8.84 -0.26 -18.11
CA SER A 421 8.58 1.09 -18.62
C SER A 421 8.03 1.10 -20.05
N ASP A 422 8.39 0.13 -20.88
CA ASP A 422 7.91 0.02 -22.26
C ASP A 422 6.46 -0.45 -22.27
N TYR A 423 6.10 -1.41 -21.41
CA TYR A 423 4.70 -1.79 -21.20
C TYR A 423 3.84 -0.60 -20.74
N LEU A 424 4.32 0.19 -19.78
CA LEU A 424 3.60 1.39 -19.33
C LEU A 424 3.41 2.41 -20.46
N ARG A 425 4.42 2.62 -21.31
CA ARG A 425 4.29 3.47 -22.51
C ARG A 425 3.28 2.92 -23.51
N LEU A 426 3.26 1.61 -23.73
CA LEU A 426 2.30 0.98 -24.65
C LEU A 426 0.86 1.19 -24.22
N ALA A 427 0.55 1.10 -22.91
CA ALA A 427 -0.79 1.37 -22.43
C ALA A 427 -1.31 2.76 -22.81
N MET A 428 -0.42 3.75 -23.02
CA MET A 428 -0.81 5.10 -23.44
C MET A 428 -1.24 5.17 -24.91
N ILE A 429 -0.64 4.36 -25.79
CA ILE A 429 -0.81 4.49 -27.26
C ILE A 429 -1.64 3.37 -27.89
N MET A 430 -1.68 2.19 -27.27
CA MET A 430 -2.38 1.01 -27.79
C MET A 430 -3.88 1.25 -28.06
N PRO A 431 -4.66 1.97 -27.23
CA PRO A 431 -6.04 2.29 -27.56
C PRO A 431 -6.19 2.96 -28.93
N PHE A 432 -5.31 3.91 -29.24
CA PHE A 432 -5.34 4.68 -30.50
C PHE A 432 -4.88 3.84 -31.69
N ILE A 433 -3.82 3.03 -31.51
CA ILE A 433 -3.33 2.12 -32.55
C ILE A 433 -4.43 1.13 -32.94
N LEU A 434 -5.04 0.45 -31.97
CA LEU A 434 -6.08 -0.53 -32.25
C LEU A 434 -7.32 0.12 -32.87
N HIS A 435 -7.67 1.35 -32.46
CA HIS A 435 -8.80 2.07 -33.05
C HIS A 435 -8.64 2.35 -34.55
N ARG A 436 -7.41 2.53 -35.04
CA ARG A 436 -7.14 2.86 -36.46
C ARG A 436 -7.39 1.68 -37.40
N PHE A 437 -7.16 0.44 -36.96
CA PHE A 437 -7.25 -0.71 -37.86
C PHE A 437 -8.18 -1.83 -37.38
N LEU A 438 -8.33 -2.08 -36.07
CA LEU A 438 -8.90 -3.33 -35.59
C LEU A 438 -10.37 -3.52 -36.02
N LYS A 439 -10.62 -4.58 -36.78
CA LYS A 439 -11.93 -4.98 -37.33
C LYS A 439 -12.08 -6.50 -37.18
N PRO A 440 -13.28 -7.08 -37.32
CA PRO A 440 -13.48 -8.53 -37.16
C PRO A 440 -12.54 -9.39 -38.02
N LEU A 441 -12.27 -8.98 -39.26
CA LEU A 441 -11.39 -9.70 -40.19
C LEU A 441 -9.91 -9.74 -39.74
N HIS A 442 -9.50 -8.84 -38.85
CA HIS A 442 -8.13 -8.77 -38.31
C HIS A 442 -7.90 -9.72 -37.14
N LEU A 443 -8.93 -10.45 -36.70
CA LEU A 443 -8.87 -11.36 -35.57
C LEU A 443 -8.99 -12.79 -36.07
N LYS A 444 -8.27 -13.72 -35.44
CA LYS A 444 -8.43 -15.16 -35.69
C LYS A 444 -9.88 -15.57 -35.44
N SER A 445 -10.47 -16.31 -36.37
CA SER A 445 -11.90 -16.69 -36.34
C SER A 445 -12.32 -17.42 -35.06
N ASN A 446 -11.47 -18.29 -34.51
CA ASN A 446 -11.76 -19.03 -33.27
C ASN A 446 -11.77 -18.10 -32.05
N GLU A 447 -10.72 -17.29 -31.90
CA GLU A 447 -10.60 -16.31 -30.82
C GLU A 447 -11.75 -15.29 -30.82
N LEU A 448 -12.12 -14.82 -32.01
CA LEU A 448 -13.25 -13.90 -32.17
C LEU A 448 -14.55 -14.53 -31.65
N LYS A 449 -14.83 -15.80 -31.97
CA LYS A 449 -16.03 -16.51 -31.49
C LYS A 449 -16.00 -16.68 -29.96
N ILE A 450 -14.85 -17.05 -29.39
CA ILE A 450 -14.69 -17.20 -27.94
C ILE A 450 -14.99 -15.88 -27.23
N ILE A 451 -14.37 -14.78 -27.66
CA ILE A 451 -14.61 -13.47 -27.05
C ILE A 451 -16.07 -13.05 -27.27
N GLN A 452 -16.63 -13.26 -28.45
CA GLN A 452 -18.03 -12.95 -28.76
C GLN A 452 -19.00 -13.63 -27.77
N GLN A 453 -18.79 -14.92 -27.50
CA GLN A 453 -19.57 -15.68 -26.53
C GLN A 453 -19.40 -15.14 -25.11
N ARG A 454 -18.15 -14.93 -24.65
CA ARG A 454 -17.86 -14.40 -23.31
C ARG A 454 -18.49 -13.05 -23.04
N ILE A 455 -18.49 -12.16 -24.03
CA ILE A 455 -19.08 -10.82 -23.86
C ILE A 455 -20.61 -10.80 -24.08
N GLY A 456 -21.19 -11.91 -24.56
CA GLY A 456 -22.61 -12.02 -24.90
C GLY A 456 -23.03 -11.16 -26.11
N ALA A 457 -22.13 -10.97 -27.09
CA ALA A 457 -22.38 -10.08 -28.22
C ALA A 457 -23.10 -10.80 -29.38
N GLN A 458 -24.21 -10.24 -29.84
CA GLN A 458 -24.92 -10.77 -31.01
C GLN A 458 -24.18 -10.53 -32.33
N ARG A 459 -23.47 -9.39 -32.45
CA ARG A 459 -22.70 -9.04 -33.65
C ARG A 459 -21.20 -9.16 -33.41
N ARG A 460 -20.49 -9.72 -34.40
CA ARG A 460 -19.02 -9.85 -34.39
C ARG A 460 -18.29 -8.51 -34.28
N ASP A 461 -18.89 -7.43 -34.78
CA ASP A 461 -18.34 -6.07 -34.74
C ASP A 461 -18.13 -5.53 -33.32
N TYR A 462 -18.78 -6.11 -32.31
CA TYR A 462 -18.60 -5.70 -30.92
C TYR A 462 -17.28 -6.22 -30.31
N VAL A 463 -16.68 -7.28 -30.87
CA VAL A 463 -15.47 -7.88 -30.33
C VAL A 463 -14.27 -6.91 -30.40
N PRO A 464 -13.92 -6.32 -31.57
CA PRO A 464 -12.88 -5.28 -31.63
C PRO A 464 -13.13 -4.12 -30.66
N LYS A 465 -14.40 -3.67 -30.55
CA LYS A 465 -14.77 -2.58 -29.63
C LYS A 465 -14.53 -2.95 -28.18
N ALA A 466 -14.82 -4.18 -27.77
CA ALA A 466 -14.56 -4.67 -26.43
C ALA A 466 -13.05 -4.75 -26.13
N ILE A 467 -12.25 -5.25 -27.07
CA ILE A 467 -10.78 -5.29 -26.94
C ILE A 467 -10.21 -3.87 -26.79
N ILE A 468 -10.63 -2.93 -27.64
CA ILE A 468 -10.24 -1.51 -27.54
C ILE A 468 -10.67 -0.94 -26.18
N LYS A 469 -11.88 -1.26 -25.71
CA LYS A 469 -12.39 -0.81 -24.40
C LYS A 469 -11.54 -1.32 -23.23
N CYS A 470 -11.03 -2.56 -23.28
CA CYS A 470 -10.06 -3.05 -22.30
C CYS A 470 -8.84 -2.14 -22.22
N TRP A 471 -8.23 -1.82 -23.37
CA TRP A 471 -7.08 -0.92 -23.45
C TRP A 471 -7.39 0.49 -22.95
N ILE A 472 -8.59 1.03 -23.26
CA ILE A 472 -9.03 2.34 -22.75
C ILE A 472 -9.09 2.35 -21.22
N TYR A 473 -9.67 1.32 -20.59
CA TYR A 473 -9.75 1.27 -19.13
C TYR A 473 -8.38 1.10 -18.48
N VAL A 474 -7.50 0.26 -19.04
CA VAL A 474 -6.10 0.14 -18.57
C VAL A 474 -5.40 1.50 -18.65
N ALA A 475 -5.55 2.24 -19.75
CA ALA A 475 -4.97 3.57 -19.90
C ALA A 475 -5.52 4.58 -18.89
N LYS A 476 -6.84 4.61 -18.68
CA LYS A 476 -7.50 5.49 -17.70
C LYS A 476 -7.09 5.16 -16.27
N THR A 477 -7.09 3.89 -15.91
CA THR A 477 -6.66 3.42 -14.59
C THR A 477 -5.20 3.78 -14.36
N MET A 478 -4.32 3.55 -15.33
CA MET A 478 -2.90 3.90 -15.23
C MET A 478 -2.69 5.40 -15.01
N LYS A 479 -3.43 6.27 -15.71
CA LYS A 479 -3.38 7.72 -15.49
C LYS A 479 -3.64 8.05 -14.02
N LEU A 480 -4.70 7.49 -13.44
CA LEU A 480 -5.07 7.74 -12.04
C LEU A 480 -4.05 7.13 -11.08
N VAL A 481 -3.63 5.89 -11.30
CA VAL A 481 -2.66 5.17 -10.45
C VAL A 481 -1.33 5.93 -10.30
N PHE A 482 -0.86 6.58 -11.36
CA PHE A 482 0.40 7.35 -11.35
C PHE A 482 0.19 8.86 -11.21
N GLU A 483 -1.03 9.30 -10.87
CA GLU A 483 -1.36 10.70 -10.65
C GLU A 483 -0.51 11.30 -9.52
N ARG A 484 -0.18 12.58 -9.63
CA ARG A 484 0.76 13.23 -8.70
C ARG A 484 0.13 13.55 -7.35
N ASP A 485 -1.15 13.87 -7.38
CA ASP A 485 -1.93 14.37 -6.25
C ASP A 485 -3.36 13.84 -6.35
N TYR A 486 -3.98 13.66 -5.20
CA TYR A 486 -5.33 13.12 -5.06
C TYR A 486 -6.21 14.10 -4.31
N THR A 487 -7.41 14.32 -4.83
CA THR A 487 -8.54 14.90 -4.11
C THR A 487 -9.46 13.76 -3.67
N GLU A 488 -10.46 14.04 -2.82
CA GLU A 488 -11.48 13.04 -2.47
C GLU A 488 -12.20 12.50 -3.72
N GLU A 489 -12.52 13.37 -4.67
CA GLU A 489 -13.10 12.97 -5.96
C GLU A 489 -12.19 12.02 -6.76
N LYS A 490 -10.87 12.24 -6.73
CA LYS A 490 -9.90 11.35 -7.40
C LYS A 490 -9.79 9.99 -6.71
N TYR A 491 -9.92 9.90 -5.38
CA TYR A 491 -10.01 8.58 -4.71
C TYR A 491 -11.23 7.80 -5.19
N ASP A 492 -12.37 8.48 -5.32
CA ASP A 492 -13.60 7.86 -5.82
C ASP A 492 -13.50 7.50 -7.32
N GLU A 493 -12.86 8.35 -8.13
CA GLU A 493 -12.58 8.06 -9.53
C GLU A 493 -11.65 6.85 -9.68
N LEU A 494 -10.57 6.80 -8.89
CA LEU A 494 -9.66 5.66 -8.84
C LEU A 494 -10.45 4.37 -8.54
N LYS A 495 -11.30 4.37 -7.52
CA LYS A 495 -12.13 3.21 -7.15
C LYS A 495 -12.99 2.74 -8.32
N ARG A 496 -13.75 3.66 -8.93
CA ARG A 496 -14.60 3.35 -10.09
C ARG A 496 -13.80 2.82 -11.28
N CYS A 497 -12.63 3.40 -11.56
CA CYS A 497 -11.77 2.96 -12.66
C CYS A 497 -11.17 1.57 -12.41
N LEU A 498 -10.73 1.27 -11.18
CA LEU A 498 -10.21 -0.05 -10.81
C LEU A 498 -11.28 -1.14 -10.91
N GLU A 499 -12.49 -0.85 -10.45
CA GLU A 499 -13.65 -1.75 -10.56
C GLU A 499 -14.04 -2.00 -12.03
N ALA A 500 -14.04 -0.93 -12.85
CA ALA A 500 -14.37 -1.03 -14.26
C ALA A 500 -13.29 -1.75 -15.09
N GLU A 501 -12.01 -1.50 -14.81
CA GLU A 501 -10.87 -2.20 -15.40
C GLU A 501 -10.97 -3.71 -15.11
N MET A 502 -11.19 -4.08 -13.85
CA MET A 502 -11.34 -5.47 -13.49
C MET A 502 -12.55 -6.12 -14.17
N ALA A 503 -13.69 -5.44 -14.17
CA ALA A 503 -14.92 -5.96 -14.78
C ALA A 503 -14.80 -6.18 -16.29
N ILE A 504 -14.15 -5.26 -17.03
CA ILE A 504 -14.01 -5.42 -18.48
C ILE A 504 -12.97 -6.49 -18.83
N LEU A 505 -11.84 -6.52 -18.12
CA LEU A 505 -10.75 -7.46 -18.42
C LEU A 505 -11.19 -8.91 -18.21
N THR A 506 -11.85 -9.22 -17.09
CA THR A 506 -12.33 -10.58 -16.78
C THR A 506 -13.48 -11.03 -17.67
N LYS A 507 -14.33 -10.08 -18.08
CA LYS A 507 -15.41 -10.34 -19.03
C LYS A 507 -14.88 -10.70 -20.42
N VAL A 508 -13.88 -9.96 -20.91
CA VAL A 508 -13.35 -10.15 -22.27
C VAL A 508 -12.35 -11.30 -22.34
N PHE A 509 -11.49 -11.44 -21.33
CA PHE A 509 -10.32 -12.34 -21.34
C PHE A 509 -10.31 -13.26 -20.11
N GLU A 510 -10.18 -14.56 -20.35
CA GLU A 510 -10.14 -15.56 -19.28
C GLU A 510 -8.87 -15.48 -18.45
N GLU A 511 -7.77 -15.08 -19.08
CA GLU A 511 -6.44 -14.99 -18.51
C GLU A 511 -6.31 -13.94 -17.41
N PHE A 512 -7.34 -13.10 -17.24
CA PHE A 512 -7.47 -12.12 -16.18
C PHE A 512 -8.38 -12.58 -15.04
N VAL A 513 -9.19 -13.63 -15.23
CA VAL A 513 -10.00 -14.21 -14.17
C VAL A 513 -9.08 -14.72 -13.08
N ASN A 514 -9.34 -14.29 -11.85
CA ASN A 514 -8.59 -14.67 -10.66
C ASN A 514 -7.08 -14.35 -10.69
N LEU A 515 -6.66 -13.44 -11.58
CA LEU A 515 -5.27 -13.02 -11.66
C LEU A 515 -4.87 -12.24 -10.40
N PRO A 516 -3.81 -12.64 -9.66
CA PRO A 516 -3.37 -11.91 -8.46
C PRO A 516 -3.04 -10.43 -8.73
N ASN A 517 -2.41 -10.13 -9.87
CA ASN A 517 -2.09 -8.75 -10.25
C ASN A 517 -3.34 -7.89 -10.55
N LEU A 518 -4.49 -8.52 -10.81
CA LEU A 518 -5.76 -7.82 -10.96
C LEU A 518 -6.50 -7.72 -9.62
N HIS A 519 -6.39 -8.75 -8.77
CA HIS A 519 -6.96 -8.77 -7.43
C HIS A 519 -6.53 -7.57 -6.58
N ILE A 520 -5.29 -7.12 -6.71
CA ILE A 520 -4.81 -5.98 -5.92
C ILE A 520 -5.63 -4.70 -6.14
N ASN A 521 -6.39 -4.58 -7.25
CA ASN A 521 -7.28 -3.46 -7.52
C ASN A 521 -8.24 -3.19 -6.35
N PHE A 522 -8.65 -4.23 -5.60
CA PHE A 522 -9.48 -4.10 -4.41
C PHE A 522 -8.81 -3.30 -3.27
N HIS A 523 -7.48 -3.28 -3.23
CA HIS A 523 -6.70 -2.74 -2.12
C HIS A 523 -6.03 -1.40 -2.45
N LEU A 524 -5.97 -1.01 -3.73
CA LEU A 524 -5.22 0.18 -4.14
C LEU A 524 -5.80 1.49 -3.59
N CYS A 525 -7.13 1.60 -3.42
CA CYS A 525 -7.72 2.78 -2.80
C CYS A 525 -7.34 2.91 -1.32
N LEU A 526 -7.26 1.78 -0.59
CA LEU A 526 -6.78 1.76 0.79
C LEU A 526 -5.34 2.29 0.82
N HIS A 527 -4.44 1.72 0.01
CA HIS A 527 -3.04 2.18 -0.06
C HIS A 527 -2.92 3.65 -0.45
N ALA A 528 -3.75 4.12 -1.38
CA ALA A 528 -3.76 5.53 -1.78
C ALA A 528 -4.11 6.44 -0.60
N ARG A 529 -5.11 6.08 0.22
CA ARG A 529 -5.47 6.86 1.42
C ARG A 529 -4.40 6.75 2.52
N THR A 530 -3.79 5.58 2.67
CA THR A 530 -2.72 5.32 3.65
C THR A 530 -1.48 6.16 3.41
N TYR A 531 -1.07 6.29 2.15
CA TYR A 531 0.19 6.96 1.75
C TYR A 531 -0.04 8.26 0.96
N ALA A 532 -1.25 8.83 1.05
CA ALA A 532 -1.76 9.96 0.26
C ALA A 532 -1.90 9.70 -1.25
N THR A 533 -0.96 9.01 -1.88
CA THR A 533 -1.04 8.62 -3.29
C THR A 533 -0.41 7.26 -3.48
N LEU A 534 -0.84 6.56 -4.53
CA LEU A 534 -0.21 5.33 -4.98
C LEU A 534 1.23 5.54 -5.48
N ARG A 535 1.52 6.76 -5.95
CA ARG A 535 2.84 7.17 -6.40
C ARG A 535 3.87 7.20 -5.27
N ASN A 536 3.45 7.37 -4.02
CA ASN A 536 4.36 7.39 -2.89
C ASN A 536 4.96 6.03 -2.54
N THR A 537 4.31 4.93 -2.95
CA THR A 537 4.76 3.56 -2.69
C THR A 537 5.21 2.82 -3.96
N GLN A 538 5.26 3.51 -5.10
CA GLN A 538 5.80 2.93 -6.33
C GLN A 538 7.32 2.71 -6.22
N VAL A 539 7.84 1.67 -6.87
CA VAL A 539 9.27 1.36 -6.83
C VAL A 539 10.05 1.81 -8.06
N GLY A 540 9.43 2.51 -9.02
CA GLY A 540 10.06 2.81 -10.32
C GLY A 540 11.41 3.56 -10.22
N ILE A 541 11.64 4.40 -9.21
CA ILE A 541 12.96 5.03 -8.97
C ILE A 541 13.93 4.04 -8.30
N LYS A 542 13.41 3.20 -7.40
CA LYS A 542 14.19 2.16 -6.70
C LYS A 542 14.72 1.13 -7.71
N GLU A 543 13.94 0.81 -8.74
CA GLU A 543 14.36 0.05 -9.92
C GLU A 543 15.52 0.70 -10.69
N ILE A 544 15.58 2.03 -10.75
CA ILE A 544 16.70 2.74 -11.39
C ILE A 544 17.97 2.60 -10.55
N VAL A 545 17.87 2.81 -9.23
CA VAL A 545 18.98 2.59 -8.28
C VAL A 545 19.51 1.17 -8.44
N HIS A 546 18.60 0.22 -8.48
CA HIS A 546 18.89 -1.18 -8.66
C HIS A 546 19.59 -1.48 -10.00
N LYS A 547 19.13 -0.90 -11.11
CA LYS A 547 19.78 -1.03 -12.43
C LYS A 547 21.21 -0.47 -12.44
N ILE A 548 21.49 0.59 -11.69
CA ILE A 548 22.84 1.14 -11.56
C ILE A 548 23.78 0.08 -10.96
N PHE A 549 23.40 -0.55 -9.84
CA PHE A 549 24.21 -1.63 -9.25
C PHE A 549 24.34 -2.84 -10.17
N LYS A 550 23.26 -3.26 -10.81
CA LYS A 550 23.29 -4.37 -11.77
C LYS A 550 24.25 -4.11 -12.94
N SER A 551 24.35 -2.86 -13.41
CA SER A 551 25.28 -2.48 -14.48
C SER A 551 26.75 -2.51 -14.06
N MET A 552 27.03 -2.45 -12.74
CA MET A 552 28.39 -2.54 -12.21
C MET A 552 28.88 -3.98 -12.08
N VAL A 553 27.97 -4.96 -11.93
CA VAL A 553 28.31 -6.38 -11.71
C VAL A 553 29.31 -6.94 -12.75
N PRO A 554 29.14 -6.72 -14.07
CA PRO A 554 30.10 -7.22 -15.07
C PRO A 554 31.51 -6.62 -14.93
N ASN A 555 31.66 -5.51 -14.22
CA ASN A 555 32.94 -4.83 -14.00
C ASN A 555 33.58 -5.18 -12.65
N THR A 556 33.04 -6.17 -11.92
CA THR A 556 33.61 -6.70 -10.69
C THR A 556 34.52 -7.89 -11.02
N ASN A 557 35.35 -8.34 -10.07
CA ASN A 557 36.13 -9.58 -10.23
C ASN A 557 35.29 -10.86 -10.03
N CYS A 558 33.96 -10.72 -9.95
CA CYS A 558 32.97 -11.78 -9.74
C CYS A 558 33.11 -12.54 -8.40
N LYS A 559 33.99 -12.09 -7.50
CA LYS A 559 34.16 -12.62 -6.14
C LYS A 559 33.63 -11.60 -5.15
N GLU A 560 32.84 -12.04 -4.16
CA GLU A 560 32.28 -11.14 -3.12
C GLU A 560 31.65 -9.88 -3.74
N VAL A 561 30.81 -10.08 -4.76
CA VAL A 561 30.22 -9.00 -5.57
C VAL A 561 29.51 -7.98 -4.71
N ASP A 562 28.83 -8.42 -3.65
CA ASP A 562 28.23 -7.60 -2.60
C ASP A 562 29.22 -6.63 -1.95
N LEU A 563 30.41 -7.11 -1.57
CA LEU A 563 31.45 -6.28 -0.97
C LEU A 563 32.04 -5.27 -1.97
N ASP A 564 32.24 -5.66 -3.23
CA ASP A 564 32.73 -4.73 -4.26
C ASP A 564 31.70 -3.62 -4.55
N LEU A 565 30.42 -3.98 -4.66
CA LEU A 565 29.34 -3.00 -4.84
C LEU A 565 29.25 -2.02 -3.65
N LEU A 566 29.40 -2.51 -2.42
CA LEU A 566 29.46 -1.66 -1.22
C LEU A 566 30.66 -0.71 -1.24
N LYS A 567 31.86 -1.19 -1.58
CA LYS A 567 33.06 -0.34 -1.68
C LYS A 567 32.87 0.78 -2.71
N ARG A 568 32.29 0.46 -3.86
CA ARG A 568 31.97 1.45 -4.91
C ARG A 568 30.91 2.44 -4.46
N TYR A 569 29.88 1.98 -3.77
CA TYR A 569 28.86 2.84 -3.18
C TYR A 569 29.48 3.81 -2.16
N ASN A 570 30.26 3.31 -1.20
CA ASN A 570 30.93 4.13 -0.20
C ASN A 570 31.87 5.16 -0.82
N THR A 571 32.63 4.77 -1.85
CA THR A 571 33.49 5.70 -2.59
C THR A 571 32.68 6.79 -3.27
N SER A 572 31.60 6.41 -3.96
CA SER A 572 30.72 7.37 -4.64
C SER A 572 30.02 8.30 -3.65
N PHE A 573 29.60 7.78 -2.50
CA PHE A 573 28.98 8.52 -1.42
C PHE A 573 29.96 9.54 -0.81
N ALA A 574 31.19 9.12 -0.52
CA ALA A 574 32.23 10.00 0.02
C ALA A 574 32.63 11.10 -0.97
N ILE A 575 32.85 10.77 -2.25
CA ILE A 575 33.11 11.77 -3.28
C ILE A 575 31.98 12.79 -3.33
N ARG A 576 30.74 12.30 -3.28
CA ARG A 576 29.57 13.17 -3.33
C ARG A 576 29.49 14.09 -2.11
N HIS A 577 29.68 13.56 -0.91
CA HIS A 577 29.72 14.34 0.33
C HIS A 577 30.76 15.49 0.22
N LEU A 578 31.95 15.19 -0.31
CA LEU A 578 32.99 16.19 -0.54
C LEU A 578 32.58 17.23 -1.60
N THR A 579 31.97 16.81 -2.71
CA THR A 579 31.49 17.74 -3.76
C THR A 579 30.32 18.61 -3.31
N ASP A 580 29.49 18.11 -2.39
CA ASP A 580 28.36 18.83 -1.80
C ASP A 580 28.82 19.73 -0.62
N GLY A 581 30.14 19.92 -0.44
CA GLY A 581 30.73 20.84 0.55
C GLY A 581 30.76 20.30 1.98
N GLY A 582 30.75 18.97 2.15
CA GLY A 582 30.70 18.32 3.46
C GLY A 582 29.30 18.33 4.09
N ILE A 583 28.25 18.51 3.29
CA ILE A 583 26.86 18.56 3.74
C ILE A 583 26.09 17.38 3.14
N ASP A 584 25.52 16.54 4.00
CA ASP A 584 24.64 15.42 3.63
C ASP A 584 23.15 15.82 3.48
#